data_AF-A0A7G8KVL3-F1
#
_entry.id   AF-A0A7G8KVL3-F1
#
_cell.length_a   1.000
_cell.length_b   1.000
_cell.length_c   1.000
_cell.angle_alpha   90.00
_cell.angle_beta   90.00
_cell.angle_gamma   90.00
#
_symmetry.space_group_name_H-M   'P 1'
#
loop_
_entity.id
_entity.type
_entity.pdbx_description
1 polymer ?
#
loop_
_entity_poly.entity_id
_entity_poly.type
_entity_poly.pdbx_seq_one_letter_code
_entity_poly.pdbx_strand_id
1 'polypeptide(L)' 'IISLVTPMMVMFIASMIAKKNNNNREKSSPFECGFDPKSSARMPFSIQFFLIAVIFLIFDIEIALILPAMIIMNS' A
#
# COMPACT_ATOMS: atom_id res chain seq x y z
N ILE A 1 -1.86 17.58 -9.16
CA ILE A 1 -0.55 18.25 -9.03
C ILE A 1 -0.29 18.68 -7.58
N ILE A 2 -1.11 19.57 -7.00
CA ILE A 2 -0.97 19.99 -5.59
C ILE A 2 -0.94 18.78 -4.63
N SER A 3 -1.85 17.82 -4.81
CA SER A 3 -1.93 16.58 -4.01
C SER A 3 -0.69 15.67 -4.08
N LEU A 4 0.10 15.76 -5.14
CA LEU A 4 1.34 14.99 -5.30
C LEU A 4 2.54 15.74 -4.71
N VAL A 5 2.54 17.08 -4.82
CA VAL A 5 3.66 17.92 -4.37
C VAL A 5 3.71 18.03 -2.85
N THR A 6 2.55 18.10 -2.18
CA THR A 6 2.49 18.27 -0.72
C THR A 6 3.18 17.14 0.07
N PRO A 7 2.93 15.83 -0.15
CA PRO A 7 3.63 14.78 0.59
C PRO A 7 5.13 14.74 0.28
N MET A 8 5.51 15.03 -0.97
CA MET A 8 6.90 15.04 -1.40
C MET A 8 7.71 16.13 -0.67
N MET A 9 7.13 17.34 -0.57
CA MET A 9 7.74 18.46 0.16
C MET A 9 7.87 18.17 1.65
N VAL A 10 6.83 17.61 2.28
CA VAL A 10 6.86 17.26 3.70
C VAL A 10 7.94 16.21 3.99
N MET A 11 8.04 15.18 3.16
CA MET A 11 9.04 14.12 3.31
C MET A 11 10.47 14.65 3.11
N PHE A 12 10.67 15.55 2.15
CA PHE A 12 11.97 16.19 1.92
C PHE A 12 12.41 17.02 3.14
N ILE A 13 11.54 17.90 3.64
CA ILE A 13 11.84 18.73 4.82
C ILE A 13 12.12 17.86 6.06
N ALA A 14 11.32 16.82 6.28
CA ALA A 14 11.52 15.88 7.39
C ALA A 14 12.88 15.17 7.32
N SER A 15 13.32 14.77 6.13
CA SER A 15 14.64 14.15 5.92
C SER A 15 15.81 15.10 6.20
N MET A 16 15.65 16.40 5.89
CA MET A 16 16.68 17.41 6.12
C MET A 16 16.82 17.78 7.60
N ILE A 17 15.72 17.78 8.35
CA ILE A 17 15.72 18.07 9.80
C ILE A 17 16.19 16.85 10.62
N ALA A 18 16.10 15.63 10.08
CA ALA A 18 16.42 14.39 10.79
C ALA A 18 17.88 14.36 11.30
N LYS A 19 18.04 14.51 12.62
CA LYS A 19 19.33 14.69 13.32
C LYS A 19 20.31 13.49 13.25
N LYS A 20 19.87 12.29 12.87
CA LYS A 20 20.67 11.06 12.97
C LYS A 20 20.75 10.32 11.64
N ASN A 21 21.74 10.67 10.83
CA ASN A 21 22.09 9.97 9.59
C ASN A 21 23.08 8.79 9.81
N ASN A 22 23.29 8.35 11.06
CA ASN A 22 24.21 7.24 11.31
C ASN A 22 23.51 5.92 10.98
N ASN A 23 24.00 5.24 9.94
CA ASN A 23 23.45 3.99 9.43
C ASN A 23 23.84 2.82 10.36
N ASN A 24 23.10 2.65 11.44
CA ASN A 24 23.30 1.54 12.36
C ASN A 24 22.49 0.32 11.90
N ARG A 25 23.13 -0.85 11.82
CA ARG A 25 22.47 -2.10 11.39
C ARG A 25 21.19 -2.39 12.16
N GLU A 26 21.21 -2.19 13.47
CA GLU A 26 20.06 -2.45 14.37
C GLU A 26 18.88 -1.48 14.17
N LYS A 27 19.09 -0.34 13.48
CA LYS A 27 18.01 0.57 13.08
C LYS A 27 17.45 0.23 11.70
N SER A 28 18.28 -0.39 10.86
CA SER A 28 17.93 -0.80 9.51
C SER A 28 17.39 -2.24 9.47
N SER A 29 17.39 -2.96 10.60
CA SER A 29 16.74 -4.26 10.75
C SER A 29 15.22 -4.10 10.94
N PRO A 30 14.43 -5.10 10.50
CA PRO A 30 12.99 -5.10 10.75
C PRO A 30 12.66 -5.09 12.24
N PHE A 31 11.64 -4.33 12.62
CA PHE A 31 11.14 -4.33 13.99
C PHE A 31 10.20 -5.52 14.22
N GLU A 32 10.62 -6.50 15.01
CA GLU A 32 9.78 -7.63 15.45
C GLU A 32 9.69 -7.64 16.99
N CYS A 33 9.17 -6.55 17.57
CA CYS A 33 9.04 -6.36 19.03
C CYS A 33 10.36 -6.46 19.82
N GLY A 34 11.49 -6.19 19.16
CA GLY A 34 12.83 -6.33 19.74
C GLY A 34 13.48 -7.72 19.56
N PHE A 35 12.82 -8.62 18.82
CA PHE A 35 13.37 -9.91 18.42
C PHE A 35 13.91 -9.87 16.99
N ASP A 36 14.84 -10.78 16.70
CA ASP A 36 15.26 -11.04 15.32
C ASP A 36 14.16 -11.75 14.53
N PRO A 37 13.96 -11.39 13.26
CA PRO A 37 12.89 -11.99 12.48
C PRO A 37 13.12 -13.47 12.24
N LYS A 38 12.16 -14.31 12.64
CA LYS A 38 12.25 -15.78 12.48
C LYS A 38 12.19 -16.22 11.02
N SER A 39 11.57 -15.42 10.16
CA SER A 39 11.39 -15.68 8.74
C SER A 39 11.28 -14.37 7.97
N SER A 40 11.42 -14.40 6.65
CA SER A 40 11.15 -13.22 5.84
C SER A 40 9.70 -12.76 5.99
N ALA A 41 9.42 -11.46 5.96
CA ALA A 41 8.05 -10.94 5.92
C ALA A 41 7.27 -11.32 4.64
N ARG A 42 7.95 -11.87 3.62
CA ARG A 42 7.39 -12.24 2.32
C ARG A 42 6.93 -13.71 2.27
N MET A 43 6.29 -14.18 3.33
CA MET A 43 5.70 -15.51 3.34
C MET A 43 4.33 -15.51 2.65
N PRO A 44 3.90 -16.63 2.04
CA PRO A 44 2.57 -16.73 1.48
C PRO A 44 1.53 -16.46 2.58
N PHE A 45 0.67 -15.48 2.32
CA PHE A 45 -0.44 -15.16 3.21
C PHE A 45 -1.58 -16.16 3.01
N SER A 46 -2.55 -16.20 3.93
CA SER A 46 -3.61 -17.20 3.85
C SER A 46 -4.45 -17.01 2.57
N ILE A 47 -4.85 -18.13 1.96
CA ILE A 47 -5.62 -18.18 0.70
C ILE A 47 -6.95 -17.41 0.83
N GLN A 48 -7.51 -17.33 2.04
CA GLN A 48 -8.74 -16.60 2.32
C GLN A 48 -8.65 -15.12 1.90
N PHE A 49 -7.51 -14.46 2.16
CA PHE A 49 -7.32 -13.07 1.76
C PHE A 49 -7.09 -12.92 0.25
N PHE A 50 -6.50 -13.93 -0.39
CA PHE A 50 -6.38 -13.95 -1.84
C PHE A 50 -7.74 -14.06 -2.53
N LEU A 51 -8.66 -14.87 -1.99
CA LEU A 51 -10.03 -14.99 -2.52
C LEU A 51 -10.79 -13.66 -2.47
N ILE A 52 -10.58 -12.84 -1.43
CA ILE A 52 -11.17 -11.50 -1.35
C ILE A 52 -10.71 -10.62 -2.53
N ALA A 53 -9.44 -10.68 -2.91
CA ALA A 53 -8.92 -9.91 -4.05
C ALA A 53 -9.51 -10.38 -5.40
N VAL A 54 -9.70 -11.69 -5.58
CA VAL A 54 -10.33 -12.25 -6.79
C VAL A 54 -11.80 -11.83 -6.89
N ILE A 55 -12.53 -11.89 -5.78
CA ILE A 55 -13.93 -11.45 -5.72
C ILE A 55 -14.04 -9.94 -5.99
N PHE A 56 -13.15 -9.12 -5.42
CA PHE A 56 -13.08 -7.69 -5.70
C PHE A 56 -12.86 -7.41 -7.19
N LEU A 57 -11.95 -8.14 -7.85
CA LEU A 57 -11.69 -7.99 -9.28
C LEU A 57 -12.93 -8.28 -10.14
N ILE A 58 -13.66 -9.35 -9.81
CA ILE A 58 -14.89 -9.71 -10.53
C ILE A 58 -15.94 -8.60 -10.38
N PHE A 59 -16.18 -8.13 -9.15
CA PHE A 59 -17.14 -7.06 -8.91
C PHE A 59 -16.75 -5.73 -9.56
N ASP A 60 -15.46 -5.39 -9.63
CA ASP A 60 -15.00 -4.18 -10.31
C ASP A 60 -15.32 -4.23 -11.83
N ILE A 61 -15.13 -5.39 -12.46
CA ILE A 61 -15.50 -5.61 -13.86
C ILE A 61 -17.02 -5.50 -14.06
N GLU A 62 -17.83 -6.05 -13.15
CA GLU A 62 -19.28 -5.94 -13.21
C GLU A 62 -19.74 -4.47 -13.12
N ILE A 63 -19.19 -3.69 -12.19
CA ILE A 63 -19.53 -2.27 -12.03
C ILE A 63 -19.12 -1.48 -13.28
N ALA A 64 -17.95 -1.76 -13.86
CA ALA A 64 -17.48 -1.10 -15.08
C ALA A 64 -18.43 -1.33 -16.28
N LEU A 65 -19.12 -2.47 -16.33
CA LEU A 65 -20.11 -2.80 -17.36
C LEU A 65 -21.51 -2.22 -17.05
N ILE A 66 -21.93 -2.24 -15.78
CA ILE A 66 -23.25 -1.74 -15.36
C ILE A 66 -23.36 -0.22 -15.53
N LEU A 67 -22.30 0.53 -15.19
CA LEU A 67 -22.32 2.01 -15.23
C LEU A 67 -22.74 2.58 -16.61
N PRO A 68 -22.12 2.19 -17.74
CA PRO A 68 -22.55 2.67 -19.06
C PRO A 68 -23.91 2.10 -19.49
N ALA A 69 -24.26 0.86 -19.10
CA ALA A 69 -25.56 0.27 -19.42
C ALA A 69 -26.73 1.07 -18.83
N MET A 70 -26.58 1.55 -17.58
CA MET A 70 -27.57 2.41 -16.94
C MET A 70 -27.76 3.74 -17.66
N ILE A 71 -26.68 4.31 -18.22
CA ILE A 71 -26.75 5.57 -18.97
C ILE A 71 -27.50 5.37 -20.30
N ILE A 72 -27.26 4.26 -21.00
CA ILE A 72 -27.90 3.93 -22.27
C ILE A 72 -29.39 3.59 -22.09
N MET A 73 -29.77 2.91 -21.01
CA MET A 73 -31.18 2.57 -20.76
C MET A 73 -32.05 3.80 -20.45
N ASN A 74 -31.46 4.91 -20.01
CA ASN A 74 -32.17 6.12 -19.63
C ASN A 74 -32.21 7.19 -20.74
N SER A 75 -31.53 6.93 -21.87
CA SER A 75 -31.62 7.67 -23.12
C SER A 75 -32.54 6.96 -24.10
#